data_AF-A0A812ILN8-F1
#
_entry.id   AF-A0A812ILN8-F1
#
_cell.length_a   1.000
_cell.length_b   1.000
_cell.length_c   1.000
_cell.angle_alpha   90.00
_cell.angle_beta   90.00
_cell.angle_gamma   90.00
#
_symmetry.space_group_name_H-M   'P 1'
#
loop_
_entity.id
_entity.type
_entity.pdbx_description
1 polymer ?
#
loop_
_entity_poly.entity_id
_entity_poly.type
_entity_poly.pdbx_seq_one_letter_code
_entity_poly.pdbx_strand_id
1 'polypeptide(L)'
;MEIHVDAADGFAVPKDTFVSIRIGDVQKQSRFGPAKTFRFPQQEDNSGLARIEVFHRVGHLTFGLNKLSPNNEKENMEIPVEMPGVSSLPIKLGLQSK
;
A
#
# COMPACT_ATOMS: atom_id res chain seq x y z
N MET A 1 12.24 15.03 -8.92
CA MET A 1 11.74 14.30 -10.10
C MET A 1 10.25 13.99 -9.96
N GLU A 2 9.49 14.02 -11.06
CA GLU A 2 8.07 13.63 -11.09
C GLU A 2 7.85 12.43 -12.01
N ILE A 3 6.99 11.51 -11.60
CA ILE A 3 6.56 10.35 -12.38
C ILE A 3 5.05 10.44 -12.57
N HIS A 4 4.62 10.46 -13.83
CA HIS A 4 3.22 10.47 -14.22
C HIS A 4 2.77 9.05 -14.56
N VAL A 5 1.62 8.65 -14.05
CA VAL A 5 1.01 7.34 -14.29
C VAL A 5 -0.41 7.57 -14.75
N ASP A 6 -0.67 7.21 -16.00
CA ASP A 6 -1.98 7.29 -16.60
C ASP A 6 -2.49 5.88 -16.92
N ALA A 7 -3.80 5.69 -16.82
CA ALA A 7 -4.44 4.52 -17.38
C ALA A 7 -4.37 4.59 -18.91
N ALA A 8 -4.11 3.46 -19.56
CA ALA A 8 -4.11 3.39 -21.02
C ALA A 8 -5.51 3.73 -21.57
N ASP A 9 -5.55 4.30 -22.78
CA ASP A 9 -6.81 4.69 -23.42
C ASP A 9 -7.79 3.52 -23.54
N GLY A 10 -9.07 3.80 -23.21
CA GLY A 10 -10.12 2.79 -23.23
C GLY A 10 -10.05 1.75 -22.10
N PHE A 11 -9.07 1.83 -21.19
CA PHE A 11 -8.95 0.91 -20.08
C PHE A 11 -9.83 1.31 -18.89
N ALA A 12 -10.77 0.46 -18.53
CA ALA A 12 -11.55 0.64 -17.31
C ALA A 12 -10.67 0.34 -16.08
N VAL A 13 -10.46 1.34 -15.23
CA VAL A 13 -9.69 1.19 -13.98
C VAL A 13 -10.33 0.13 -13.10
N PRO A 14 -9.63 -0.98 -12.77
CA PRO A 14 -10.19 -2.02 -11.93
C PRO A 14 -10.41 -1.50 -10.50
N LYS A 15 -11.52 -1.94 -9.87
CA LYS A 15 -11.77 -1.65 -8.46
C LYS A 15 -10.70 -2.28 -7.58
N ASP A 16 -10.44 -1.65 -6.44
CA ASP A 16 -9.52 -2.15 -5.42
C ASP A 16 -8.09 -2.42 -5.89
N THR A 17 -7.69 -1.83 -7.02
CA THR A 17 -6.33 -1.91 -7.53
C THR A 17 -5.49 -0.72 -7.05
N PHE A 18 -4.26 -1.01 -6.66
CA PHE A 18 -3.27 -0.06 -6.17
C PHE A 18 -1.98 -0.24 -6.95
N VAL A 19 -1.28 0.86 -7.20
CA VAL A 19 0.05 0.85 -7.80
C VAL A 19 1.03 1.32 -6.75
N SER A 20 2.16 0.60 -6.63
CA SER A 20 3.32 1.06 -5.90
C SER A 20 4.50 1.30 -6.84
N ILE A 21 5.19 2.41 -6.63
CA ILE A 21 6.40 2.77 -7.34
C ILE A 21 7.51 2.95 -6.31
N ARG A 22 8.61 2.23 -6.50
CA ARG A 22 9.83 2.37 -5.70
C ARG A 22 10.98 2.84 -6.58
N ILE A 23 11.69 3.87 -6.11
CA ILE A 23 12.90 4.41 -6.73
C ILE A 23 13.92 4.59 -5.61
N GLY A 24 15.03 3.85 -5.68
CA GLY A 24 16.00 3.76 -4.58
C GLY A 24 15.35 3.24 -3.29
N ASP A 25 15.42 4.04 -2.23
CA ASP A 25 14.85 3.79 -0.91
C ASP A 25 13.42 4.36 -0.73
N VAL A 26 12.96 5.20 -1.65
CA VAL A 26 11.63 5.81 -1.59
C VAL A 26 10.61 4.93 -2.30
N GLN A 27 9.61 4.46 -1.55
CA GLN A 27 8.43 3.81 -2.10
C GLN A 27 7.18 4.66 -1.88
N LYS A 28 6.36 4.77 -2.93
CA LYS A 28 5.05 5.42 -2.88
C LYS A 28 3.99 4.43 -3.35
N GLN A 29 2.81 4.49 -2.75
CA GLN A 29 1.67 3.66 -3.12
C GLN A 29 0.40 4.49 -3.13
N SER A 30 -0.48 4.22 -4.09
CA SER A 30 -1.81 4.84 -4.13
C SER A 30 -2.82 3.95 -4.83
N ARG A 31 -4.12 4.25 -4.67
CA ARG A 31 -5.17 3.65 -5.52
C ARG A 31 -4.87 3.97 -6.98
N PHE A 32 -4.95 2.95 -7.83
CA PHE A 32 -4.88 3.13 -9.26
C PHE A 32 -6.09 3.93 -9.73
N GLY A 33 -5.87 4.83 -10.68
CA GLY A 33 -6.87 5.76 -11.16
C GLY A 33 -6.52 6.23 -12.58
N PRO A 34 -7.34 7.12 -13.17
CA PRO A 34 -7.13 7.59 -14.53
C PRO A 34 -5.77 8.28 -14.74
N ALA A 35 -5.36 9.09 -13.76
CA ALA A 35 -4.10 9.83 -13.78
C ALA A 35 -3.59 10.05 -12.34
N LYS A 36 -2.29 9.87 -12.12
CA LYS A 36 -1.59 10.14 -10.85
C LYS A 36 -0.18 10.67 -11.08
N THR A 37 0.20 11.66 -10.29
CA THR A 37 1.58 12.17 -10.25
C THR A 37 2.23 11.83 -8.92
N PHE A 38 3.40 11.20 -8.98
CA PHE A 38 4.23 10.90 -7.83
C PHE A 38 5.50 11.76 -7.86
N ARG A 39 5.75 12.49 -6.77
CA ARG A 39 6.96 13.31 -6.63
C ARG A 39 8.03 12.55 -5.86
N PHE A 40 9.20 12.34 -6.44
CA PHE A 40 10.34 11.66 -5.81
C PHE A 40 11.51 12.64 -5.61
N PRO A 41 12.40 12.38 -4.62
CA PRO A 41 13.66 13.10 -4.52
C PRO A 41 14.40 13.10 -5.86
N GLN A 42 15.10 14.19 -6.16
CA GLN A 42 15.91 14.27 -7.36
C GLN A 42 17.03 13.23 -7.28
N GLN A 43 17.20 12.43 -8.32
CA GLN A 43 18.33 11.51 -8.46
C GLN A 43 19.50 12.28 -9.10
N GLU A 44 20.74 11.89 -8.79
CA GLU A 44 21.94 12.49 -9.38
C GLU A 44 22.00 12.25 -10.90
N ASP A 45 21.53 11.08 -11.34
CA ASP A 45 21.30 10.76 -12.74
C ASP A 45 19.96 10.01 -12.95
N ASN A 46 19.54 9.86 -14.21
CA ASN A 46 18.33 9.11 -14.56
C ASN A 46 18.63 7.63 -14.88
N SER A 47 19.79 7.11 -14.48
CA SER A 47 20.19 5.71 -14.75
C SER A 47 19.57 4.72 -13.75
N GLY A 48 19.00 5.23 -12.65
CA GLY A 48 18.35 4.43 -11.62
C GLY A 48 17.17 3.60 -12.13
N LEU A 49 16.97 2.44 -11.51
CA LEU A 49 15.84 1.56 -11.80
C LEU A 49 14.62 1.95 -10.95
N ALA A 50 13.45 1.96 -11.58
CA ALA A 50 12.17 2.03 -10.89
C ALA A 50 11.52 0.64 -10.84
N ARG A 51 11.00 0.25 -9.67
CA ARG A 51 10.18 -0.96 -9.51
C ARG A 51 8.72 -0.56 -9.42
N ILE A 52 7.88 -1.14 -10.27
CA ILE A 52 6.43 -0.95 -10.26
C ILE A 52 5.76 -2.26 -9.85
N GLU A 53 4.88 -2.20 -8.87
CA GLU A 53 4.09 -3.33 -8.39
C GLU A 53 2.60 -2.99 -8.38
N VAL A 54 1.78 -3.96 -8.78
CA VAL A 54 0.31 -3.83 -8.77
C VAL A 54 -0.24 -4.72 -7.67
N PHE A 55 -1.06 -4.13 -6.80
CA PHE A 55 -1.72 -4.83 -5.70
C PHE A 55 -3.23 -4.77 -5.87
N HIS A 56 -3.90 -5.85 -5.47
CA HIS A 56 -5.34 -5.86 -5.29
C HIS A 56 -5.66 -5.91 -3.80
N ARG A 57 -6.50 -4.99 -3.32
CA ARG A 57 -6.93 -4.98 -1.92
C ARG A 57 -7.95 -6.07 -1.71
N VAL A 58 -7.51 -7.14 -1.04
CA VAL A 58 -8.39 -8.26 -0.66
C VAL A 58 -9.07 -8.05 0.68
N GLY A 59 -8.62 -7.11 1.51
CA GLY A 59 -9.22 -6.89 2.83
C GLY A 59 -8.75 -5.61 3.49
N HIS A 60 -9.47 -5.18 4.51
CA HIS A 60 -9.08 -4.05 5.36
C HIS A 60 -9.81 -4.11 6.69
N LEU A 61 -9.19 -3.52 7.72
CA LEU A 61 -9.78 -3.31 9.03
C LEU A 61 -9.41 -1.91 9.50
N THR A 62 -10.37 -1.17 10.02
CA THR A 62 -10.12 0.09 10.73
C THR A 62 -10.36 -0.14 12.22
N PHE A 63 -9.37 0.19 13.04
CA PHE A 63 -9.45 0.03 14.49
C PHE A 63 -8.88 1.25 15.20
N GLY A 64 -9.32 1.50 16.43
CA GLY A 64 -8.82 2.59 17.26
C GLY A 64 -7.52 2.20 17.96
N LEU A 65 -6.49 3.05 17.88
CA LEU A 65 -5.19 2.83 18.54
C LEU A 65 -5.31 2.70 20.07
N ASN A 66 -6.35 3.30 20.66
CA ASN A 66 -6.67 3.17 22.09
C ASN A 66 -7.04 1.73 22.52
N LYS A 67 -7.19 0.80 21.57
CA LYS A 67 -7.38 -0.63 21.84
C LYS A 67 -6.08 -1.41 21.97
N LEU A 68 -4.93 -0.81 21.65
CA LEU A 68 -3.63 -1.47 21.81
C LEU A 68 -3.09 -1.21 23.20
N SER A 69 -2.54 -2.23 23.83
CA SER A 69 -1.86 -2.07 25.12
C SER A 69 -0.63 -1.14 24.96
N PRO A 70 -0.35 -0.27 25.94
CA PRO A 70 0.88 0.53 25.96
C PRO A 70 2.10 -0.28 26.41
N ASN A 71 1.91 -1.51 26.90
CA ASN A 71 2.94 -2.32 27.54
C ASN A 71 3.68 -3.27 26.57
N ASN A 72 3.69 -2.95 25.26
CA ASN A 72 4.22 -3.81 24.20
C ASN A 72 3.51 -5.19 24.07
N GLU A 73 2.36 -5.40 24.70
CA GLU A 73 1.57 -6.62 24.47
C GLU A 73 0.86 -6.50 23.13
N LYS A 74 0.89 -7.60 22.37
CA LYS A 74 0.27 -7.67 21.05
C LYS A 74 -1.16 -8.18 21.16
N GLU A 75 -2.08 -7.43 20.60
CA GLU A 75 -3.50 -7.78 20.49
C GLU A 75 -3.74 -8.61 19.23
N ASN A 76 -4.52 -9.70 19.36
CA ASN A 76 -4.99 -10.47 18.22
C ASN A 76 -6.09 -9.70 17.47
N MET A 77 -6.00 -9.68 16.14
CA MET A 77 -7.05 -9.12 15.28
C MET A 77 -7.27 -10.03 14.08
N GLU A 78 -8.50 -10.03 13.58
CA GLU A 78 -8.86 -10.72 12.35
C GLU A 78 -9.29 -9.68 11.31
N ILE A 79 -8.56 -9.64 10.19
CA ILE A 79 -8.92 -8.79 9.07
C ILE A 79 -9.79 -9.62 8.12
N PRO A 80 -11.04 -9.23 7.83
CA PRO A 80 -11.82 -9.88 6.79
C PRO A 80 -11.13 -9.75 5.43
N VAL A 81 -11.02 -10.86 4.70
CA VAL A 81 -10.36 -10.90 3.39
C VAL A 81 -11.20 -11.66 2.36
N GLU A 82 -11.11 -11.23 1.11
CA GLU A 82 -11.65 -11.85 -0.08
C GLU A 82 -10.51 -12.59 -0.80
N MET A 83 -10.18 -13.78 -0.29
CA MET A 83 -9.17 -14.66 -0.88
C MET A 83 -9.71 -16.10 -1.03
N PRO A 84 -9.37 -16.82 -2.11
CA PRO A 84 -9.80 -18.21 -2.27
C PRO A 84 -9.36 -19.09 -1.09
N GLY A 85 -10.34 -19.68 -0.39
CA GLY A 85 -10.08 -20.56 0.75
C GLY A 85 -9.67 -19.86 2.06
N VAL A 86 -9.66 -18.53 2.11
CA VAL A 86 -9.28 -17.76 3.31
C VAL A 86 -10.30 -16.63 3.53
N SER A 87 -11.00 -16.66 4.67
CA SER A 87 -12.04 -15.67 5.02
C SER A 87 -11.57 -14.56 5.95
N SER A 88 -10.51 -14.81 6.74
CA SER A 88 -9.87 -13.82 7.58
C SER A 88 -8.37 -14.01 7.62
N LEU A 89 -7.64 -12.91 7.76
CA LEU A 89 -6.21 -12.88 7.99
C LEU A 89 -5.95 -12.55 9.47
N PRO A 90 -5.55 -13.54 10.29
CA PRO A 90 -5.22 -13.31 11.69
C PRO A 90 -3.87 -12.59 11.82
N ILE A 91 -3.84 -11.50 12.58
CA ILE A 91 -2.65 -10.70 12.83
C ILE A 91 -2.51 -10.36 14.32
N LYS A 92 -1.29 -9.97 14.72
CA LYS A 92 -0.99 -9.48 16.07
C LYS A 92 -0.42 -8.07 15.98
N LEU A 93 -1.10 -7.08 16.57
CA LEU A 93 -0.67 -5.69 16.57
C LEU A 93 -0.26 -5.25 17.98
N GLY A 94 0.89 -4.59 18.10
CA GLY A 94 1.34 -3.97 19.33
C GLY A 94 1.75 -2.53 19.07
N LEU A 95 1.61 -1.67 20.08
CA LEU A 95 2.12 -0.32 20.04
C LEU A 95 3.47 -0.29 20.77
N GLN A 96 4.50 0.23 20.11
CA GLN A 96 5.80 0.48 20.72
C GLN A 96 6.15 1.96 20.53
N SER A 97 6.13 2.71 21.63
CA SER A 97 6.63 4.08 21.67
C SER A 97 8.15 4.05 21.85
N LYS A 98 8.87 4.92 21.13
CA LYS A 98 10.31 5.14 21.30
C LYS A 98 10.61 5.94 22.56
#